data_AF-A0A388QIB6-F1
#
_entry.id   AF-A0A388QIB6-F1
#
_cell.length_a   1.000
_cell.length_b   1.000
_cell.length_c   1.000
_cell.angle_alpha   90.00
_cell.angle_beta   90.00
_cell.angle_gamma   90.00
#
_symmetry.space_group_name_H-M   'P 1'
#
loop_
_entity.id
_entity.type
_entity.pdbx_description
1 polymer ?
#
loop_
_entity_poly.entity_id
_entity_poly.type
_entity_poly.pdbx_seq_one_letter_code
_entity_poly.pdbx_strand_id
1 'polypeptide(L)'
;MEISRVEKDLISEIKLDPLQAKVFLLVTCYGKMSPSTIGEKLKISTDDALNTAKALMTLGAFIDISETEFEAMHPRFTAVNMYRKLCARENIEFKRNKIVDNIGVILEKSYDDARTK
;
A
#
# COMPACT_ATOMS: atom_id res chain seq x y z
N MET A 1 14.36 -0.59 10.14
CA MET A 1 14.61 0.87 10.24
C MET A 1 13.96 1.63 9.08
N GLU A 2 14.06 1.16 7.83
CA GLU A 2 13.40 1.84 6.69
C GLU A 2 11.87 1.66 6.63
N ILE A 3 11.33 0.46 6.84
CA ILE A 3 9.87 0.20 6.74
C ILE A 3 9.06 1.05 7.72
N SER A 4 9.54 1.23 8.96
CA SER A 4 8.87 2.07 9.96
C SER A 4 8.87 3.56 9.60
N ARG A 5 9.84 3.99 8.78
CA ARG A 5 9.87 5.35 8.23
C ARG A 5 8.90 5.47 7.06
N VAL A 6 8.91 4.49 6.16
CA VAL A 6 7.96 4.42 5.03
C VAL A 6 6.51 4.40 5.53
N GLU A 7 6.20 3.66 6.60
CA GLU A 7 4.87 3.68 7.22
C GLU A 7 4.46 5.10 7.64
N LYS A 8 5.36 5.85 8.28
CA LYS A 8 5.10 7.23 8.67
C LYS A 8 4.92 8.14 7.46
N ASP A 9 5.75 7.99 6.44
CA ASP A 9 5.69 8.79 5.21
C ASP A 9 4.38 8.52 4.44
N LEU A 10 3.91 7.27 4.39
CA LEU A 10 2.61 6.89 3.83
C LEU A 10 1.45 7.60 4.56
N ILE A 11 1.51 7.65 5.90
CA ILE A 11 0.50 8.32 6.72
C ILE A 11 0.58 9.84 6.58
N SER A 12 1.79 10.43 6.57
CA SER A 12 1.95 11.89 6.56
C SER A 12 1.71 12.51 5.20
N GLU A 13 2.25 11.91 4.14
CA GLU A 13 2.25 12.47 2.77
C GLU A 13 1.06 11.99 1.95
N ILE A 14 0.66 10.72 2.07
CA ILE A 14 -0.42 10.11 1.29
C ILE A 14 -1.74 10.08 2.09
N LYS A 15 -1.68 10.40 3.40
CA LYS A 15 -2.86 10.39 4.30
C LYS A 15 -3.57 9.04 4.32
N LEU A 16 -2.81 7.95 4.21
CA LEU A 16 -3.34 6.63 4.49
C LEU A 16 -3.64 6.51 5.98
N ASP A 17 -4.73 5.81 6.30
CA ASP A 17 -4.98 5.40 7.68
C ASP A 17 -3.87 4.45 8.16
N PRO A 18 -3.55 4.41 9.47
CA PRO A 18 -2.49 3.53 9.97
C PRO A 18 -2.69 2.05 9.59
N LEU A 19 -3.94 1.60 9.52
CA LEU A 19 -4.26 0.24 9.09
C LEU A 19 -3.98 0.03 7.59
N GLN A 20 -4.36 1.00 6.75
CA GLN A 20 -4.08 0.97 5.31
C GLN A 20 -2.57 0.94 5.04
N ALA A 21 -1.78 1.76 5.74
CA ALA A 21 -0.33 1.76 5.59
C ALA A 21 0.29 0.40 5.94
N LYS A 22 -0.16 -0.23 7.04
CA LYS A 22 0.30 -1.56 7.45
C LYS A 22 -0.08 -2.65 6.46
N VAL A 23 -1.34 -2.68 6.00
CA VAL A 23 -1.80 -3.65 5.01
C VAL A 23 -1.05 -3.47 3.69
N PHE A 24 -0.89 -2.24 3.21
CA PHE A 24 -0.12 -1.93 2.01
C PHE A 24 1.30 -2.47 2.10
N LEU A 25 2.03 -2.12 3.16
CA LEU A 25 3.41 -2.59 3.37
C LEU A 25 3.50 -4.11 3.47
N LEU A 26 2.54 -4.75 4.15
CA LEU A 26 2.51 -6.19 4.30
C LEU A 26 2.39 -6.89 2.93
N VAL A 27 1.42 -6.49 2.10
CA VAL A 27 1.21 -7.09 0.78
C VAL A 27 2.38 -6.75 -0.16
N THR A 28 2.90 -5.53 -0.11
CA THR A 28 4.05 -5.14 -0.94
C THR A 28 5.32 -5.90 -0.59
N CYS A 29 5.61 -6.15 0.69
CA CYS A 29 6.86 -6.77 1.10
C CYS A 29 6.83 -8.30 1.16
N TYR A 30 5.64 -8.91 1.21
CA TYR A 30 5.49 -10.36 1.38
C TYR A 30 4.67 -11.03 0.29
N GLY A 31 4.24 -10.26 -0.72
CA GLY A 31 3.56 -10.77 -1.90
C GLY A 31 2.06 -10.89 -1.70
N LYS A 32 1.41 -11.53 -2.68
CA LYS A 32 -0.04 -11.69 -2.70
C LYS A 32 -0.56 -12.44 -1.47
N MET A 33 -1.71 -12.03 -0.96
CA MET A 33 -2.32 -12.67 0.21
C MET A 33 -3.83 -12.40 0.30
N SER A 34 -4.51 -13.26 1.06
CA SER A 34 -5.94 -13.16 1.34
C SER A 34 -6.25 -12.32 2.59
N PRO A 35 -7.49 -11.81 2.75
CA PRO A 35 -7.94 -11.15 3.97
C PRO A 35 -7.63 -11.93 5.25
N SER A 36 -7.81 -13.25 5.24
CA SER A 36 -7.58 -14.10 6.41
C SER A 36 -6.10 -14.07 6.83
N THR A 37 -5.19 -14.17 5.87
CA THR A 37 -3.73 -14.11 6.12
C THR A 37 -3.30 -12.72 6.60
N ILE A 38 -3.89 -11.65 6.03
CA ILE A 38 -3.66 -10.28 6.50
C ILE A 38 -4.14 -10.13 7.95
N GLY A 39 -5.36 -10.62 8.23
CA GLY A 39 -5.98 -10.59 9.54
C GLY A 39 -5.13 -11.27 10.61
N GLU A 40 -4.63 -12.48 10.32
CA GLU A 40 -3.74 -13.22 11.20
C GLU A 40 -2.43 -12.47 11.46
N LYS A 41 -1.76 -11.99 10.41
CA LYS A 41 -0.45 -11.31 10.52
C LYS A 41 -0.55 -9.96 11.25
N LEU A 42 -1.64 -9.22 11.07
CA LEU A 42 -1.85 -7.91 11.70
C LEU A 42 -2.67 -7.97 13.00
N LYS A 43 -3.19 -9.15 13.37
CA LYS A 43 -4.08 -9.38 14.51
C LYS A 43 -5.33 -8.50 14.47
N ILE A 44 -5.97 -8.45 13.30
CA ILE A 44 -7.23 -7.74 13.04
C ILE A 44 -8.29 -8.75 12.55
N SER A 45 -9.55 -8.32 12.50
CA SER A 45 -10.61 -9.16 11.93
C SER A 45 -10.41 -9.37 10.42
N THR A 46 -10.89 -10.50 9.90
CA THR A 46 -10.89 -10.77 8.45
C THR A 46 -11.67 -9.70 7.68
N ASP A 47 -12.76 -9.18 8.27
CA ASP A 47 -13.58 -8.13 7.67
C ASP A 47 -12.82 -6.80 7.59
N ASP A 48 -12.08 -6.41 8.64
CA ASP A 48 -11.23 -5.21 8.60
C ASP A 48 -10.13 -5.34 7.56
N ALA A 49 -9.52 -6.52 7.46
CA ALA A 49 -8.51 -6.81 6.44
C ALA A 49 -9.09 -6.69 5.02
N LEU A 50 -10.27 -7.28 4.78
CA LEU A 50 -10.97 -7.22 3.49
C LEU A 50 -11.35 -5.80 3.12
N ASN A 51 -11.97 -5.06 4.04
CA ASN A 51 -12.40 -3.68 3.82
C ASN A 51 -11.20 -2.77 3.55
N THR A 52 -10.11 -2.94 4.30
CA THR A 52 -8.87 -2.18 4.10
C THR A 52 -8.23 -2.48 2.74
N ALA A 53 -8.17 -3.76 2.35
CA ALA A 53 -7.62 -4.15 1.06
C ALA A 53 -8.45 -3.60 -0.10
N LYS A 54 -9.79 -3.66 -0.02
CA LYS A 54 -10.69 -3.05 -1.00
C LYS A 54 -10.52 -1.54 -1.08
N ALA A 55 -10.38 -0.85 0.06
CA ALA A 55 -10.09 0.59 0.06
C ALA A 55 -8.75 0.89 -0.65
N LEU A 56 -7.71 0.10 -0.40
CA LEU A 56 -6.42 0.20 -1.09
C LEU A 56 -6.52 -0.07 -2.59
N MET A 57 -7.43 -0.94 -3.04
CA MET A 57 -7.73 -1.09 -4.49
C MET A 57 -8.32 0.18 -5.08
N THR A 58 -9.25 0.87 -4.39
CA THR A 58 -9.81 2.13 -4.90
C THR A 58 -8.75 3.23 -5.04
N LEU A 59 -7.71 3.18 -4.19
CA LEU A 59 -6.55 4.06 -4.25
C LEU A 59 -5.53 3.64 -5.31
N GLY A 60 -5.76 2.52 -6.02
CA GLY A 60 -4.84 2.00 -7.02
C GLY A 60 -3.56 1.48 -6.37
N ALA A 61 -3.66 0.82 -5.22
CA ALA A 61 -2.53 0.16 -4.58
C ALA A 61 -2.51 -1.35 -4.88
N PHE A 62 -3.68 -1.97 -4.90
CA PHE A 62 -3.84 -3.40 -5.10
C PHE A 62 -4.66 -3.71 -6.35
N ILE A 63 -4.46 -4.92 -6.86
CA ILE A 63 -5.32 -5.58 -7.85
C ILE A 63 -5.85 -6.89 -7.27
N ASP A 64 -7.02 -7.32 -7.75
CA ASP A 64 -7.56 -8.63 -7.45
C ASP A 64 -7.03 -9.64 -8.46
N ILE A 65 -6.44 -10.73 -7.99
CA ILE A 65 -6.05 -11.88 -8.83
C ILE A 65 -7.18 -12.92 -8.88
N SER A 66 -7.93 -13.06 -7.79
CA SER A 66 -9.08 -13.94 -7.63
C SER A 66 -10.10 -13.27 -6.72
N GLU A 67 -11.24 -13.89 -6.39
CA GLU A 67 -12.29 -13.25 -5.58
C GLU A 67 -11.82 -12.72 -4.21
N THR A 68 -10.66 -13.19 -3.69
CA THR A 68 -10.16 -12.80 -2.37
C THR A 68 -8.62 -12.75 -2.26
N GLU A 69 -7.86 -12.73 -3.35
CA GLU A 69 -6.38 -12.61 -3.28
C GLU A 69 -5.93 -11.25 -3.82
N PHE A 70 -5.36 -10.43 -2.93
CA PHE A 70 -4.84 -9.12 -3.29
C PHE A 70 -3.36 -9.19 -3.58
N GLU A 71 -2.96 -8.52 -4.65
CA GLU A 71 -1.56 -8.31 -5.00
C GLU A 71 -1.27 -6.82 -5.10
N ALA A 72 -0.11 -6.41 -4.57
CA ALA A 72 0.36 -5.05 -4.71
C ALA A 72 0.74 -4.75 -6.17
N MET A 73 0.40 -3.55 -6.64
CA MET A 73 1.00 -3.00 -7.84
C MET A 73 2.39 -2.42 -7.53
N HIS A 74 3.22 -2.30 -8.57
CA HIS A 74 4.61 -1.88 -8.43
C HIS A 74 4.76 -0.56 -7.65
N PRO A 75 5.55 -0.53 -6.56
CA PRO A 75 5.50 0.53 -5.55
C PRO A 75 5.88 1.92 -6.07
N ARG A 76 6.79 2.01 -7.06
CA ARG A 76 7.13 3.29 -7.71
C ARG A 76 5.93 4.00 -8.34
N PHE A 77 5.01 3.25 -8.95
CA PHE A 77 3.81 3.82 -9.56
C PHE A 77 2.71 3.98 -8.52
N THR A 78 2.55 2.99 -7.64
CA THR A 78 1.53 2.96 -6.60
C THR A 78 1.62 4.16 -5.65
N ALA A 79 2.80 4.47 -5.10
CA ALA A 79 2.95 5.59 -4.17
C ALA A 79 2.57 6.93 -4.82
N VAL A 80 3.04 7.17 -6.04
CA VAL A 80 2.73 8.40 -6.79
C VAL A 80 1.25 8.46 -7.17
N ASN A 81 0.63 7.34 -7.54
CA ASN A 81 -0.79 7.30 -7.90
C ASN A 81 -1.71 7.54 -6.69
N MET A 82 -1.40 6.94 -5.54
CA MET A 82 -2.15 7.22 -4.31
C MET A 82 -2.04 8.69 -3.91
N TYR A 83 -0.83 9.27 -4.00
CA TYR A 83 -0.64 10.70 -3.74
C TYR A 83 -1.39 11.59 -4.74
N ARG A 84 -1.41 11.23 -6.04
CA ARG A 84 -2.19 11.95 -7.05
C ARG A 84 -3.70 11.92 -6.73
N LYS A 85 -4.23 10.76 -6.30
CA LYS A 85 -5.63 10.64 -5.88
C LYS A 85 -5.94 11.46 -4.64
N LEU A 86 -5.02 11.52 -3.68
CA LEU A 86 -5.12 12.43 -2.54
C LEU A 86 -5.22 13.88 -3.00
N CYS A 87 -4.28 14.35 -3.84
CA CYS A 87 -4.30 15.71 -4.35
C CYS A 87 -5.64 16.05 -5.03
N ALA A 88 -6.18 15.13 -5.83
CA ALA A 88 -7.48 15.31 -6.47
C ALA A 88 -8.63 15.39 -5.45
N ARG A 89 -8.64 14.54 -4.41
CA ARG A 89 -9.68 14.54 -3.36
C ARG A 89 -9.67 15.84 -2.55
N GLU A 90 -8.49 16.35 -2.23
CA GLU A 90 -8.29 17.53 -1.39
C GLU A 90 -8.28 18.84 -2.21
N ASN A 91 -8.49 18.76 -3.53
CA ASN A 91 -8.41 19.90 -4.46
C ASN A 91 -7.05 20.65 -4.38
N ILE A 92 -5.97 19.88 -4.24
CA ILE A 92 -4.58 20.37 -4.21
C ILE A 92 -3.94 20.14 -5.58
N GLU A 93 -3.16 21.11 -6.05
CA GLU A 93 -2.37 20.95 -7.28
C GLU A 93 -1.33 19.82 -7.12
N PHE A 94 -1.40 18.81 -7.98
CA PHE A 94 -0.42 17.73 -7.98
C PHE A 94 0.96 18.25 -8.41
N LYS A 95 1.94 18.14 -7.51
CA LYS A 95 3.36 18.44 -7.76
C LYS A 95 4.22 17.28 -7.30
N ARG A 96 5.42 17.16 -7.90
CA ARG A 96 6.39 16.15 -7.51
C ARG A 96 6.71 16.25 -6.02
N ASN A 97 6.57 15.13 -5.30
CA ASN A 97 6.93 15.01 -3.89
C ASN A 97 8.07 14.00 -3.75
N LYS A 98 9.26 14.47 -3.30
CA LYS A 98 10.46 13.64 -3.16
C LYS A 98 10.30 12.52 -2.13
N ILE A 99 9.49 12.74 -1.08
CA ILE A 99 9.23 11.72 -0.06
C ILE A 99 8.40 10.60 -0.68
N VAL A 100 7.34 10.94 -1.41
CA VAL A 100 6.49 9.98 -2.13
C VAL A 100 7.30 9.19 -3.18
N ASP A 101 8.16 9.87 -3.95
CA ASP A 101 9.06 9.20 -4.90
C ASP A 101 9.95 8.17 -4.17
N ASN A 102 10.48 8.54 -2.99
CA ASN A 102 11.40 7.72 -2.22
C ASN A 102 10.73 6.49 -1.58
N ILE A 103 9.44 6.57 -1.22
CA ILE A 103 8.65 5.41 -0.78
C ILE A 103 8.72 4.29 -1.82
N GLY A 104 8.49 4.63 -3.08
CA GLY A 104 8.52 3.68 -4.19
C GLY A 104 9.88 3.02 -4.37
N VAL A 105 10.96 3.80 -4.24
CA VAL A 105 12.35 3.32 -4.36
C VAL A 105 12.71 2.36 -3.23
N ILE A 106 12.34 2.67 -1.99
CA ILE A 106 12.65 1.83 -0.82
C ILE A 106 11.94 0.47 -0.92
N LEU A 107 10.68 0.47 -1.38
CA LEU A 107 9.86 -0.74 -1.42
C LEU A 107 10.13 -1.63 -2.64
N GLU A 108 10.75 -1.10 -3.70
CA GLU A 108 10.96 -1.81 -4.97
C GLU A 108 11.66 -3.16 -4.79
N LYS A 109 12.78 -3.19 -4.06
CA LYS A 109 13.50 -4.45 -3.84
C LYS A 109 12.65 -5.49 -3.11
N SER A 110 11.96 -5.09 -2.03
CA SER A 110 11.10 -6.02 -1.27
C SER A 110 9.94 -6.51 -2.11
N TYR A 111 9.40 -5.66 -2.97
CA TYR A 111 8.36 -6.02 -3.93
C TYR A 111 8.85 -7.05 -4.95
N ASP A 112 10.01 -6.82 -5.57
CA ASP A 112 10.60 -7.73 -6.55
C ASP A 112 10.95 -9.10 -5.91
N ASP A 113 11.54 -9.07 -4.71
CA ASP A 113 11.90 -10.28 -3.94
C ASP A 113 10.65 -11.10 -3.56
N ALA A 114 9.52 -10.44 -3.31
CA ALA A 114 8.26 -11.11 -2.95
C ALA A 114 7.56 -11.78 -4.14
N ARG A 115 7.86 -11.35 -5.38
CA ARG A 115 7.24 -11.87 -6.62
C ARG A 115 8.09 -12.90 -7.36
N THR A 116 9.35 -13.04 -6.99
CA THR A 116 10.32 -13.92 -7.64
C THR A 116 10.46 -15.29 -6.94
N LYS A 117 9.54 -15.61 -6.01
CA LYS A 117 9.50 -16.88 -5.27
C LYS A 117 8.26 -17.70 -5.56
#